data_AF-A0A5C4LP53-F1
#
_entry.id   AF-A0A5C4LP53-F1
#
_cell.length_a   1.000
_cell.length_b   1.000
_cell.length_c   1.000
_cell.angle_alpha   90.00
_cell.angle_beta   90.00
_cell.angle_gamma   90.00
#
_symmetry.space_group_name_H-M   'P 1'
#
loop_
_entity.id
_entity.type
_entity.pdbx_description
1 polymer ?
#
loop_
_entity_poly.entity_id
_entity_poly.type
_entity_poly.pdbx_seq_one_letter_code
_entity_poly.pdbx_strand_id
1 'polypeptide(L)' 'MTRTDHAPLRIEDAVNELCPWSGKPISADSLTLYNGAVVGFCNPDCRDKFERALNHFEGALQARRAASAGVNE' A
#
# COMPACT_ATOMS: atom_id res chain seq x y z
N MET A 1 -23.29 0.31 -14.64
CA MET A 1 -22.74 -0.38 -13.45
C MET A 1 -21.36 -0.89 -13.87
N THR A 2 -20.36 -0.01 -13.95
CA THR A 2 -19.03 -0.35 -14.45
C THR A 2 -18.34 -1.26 -13.44
N ARG A 3 -18.29 -2.54 -13.80
CA ARG A 3 -17.44 -3.57 -13.19
C ARG A 3 -16.05 -2.96 -13.02
N THR A 4 -15.63 -2.75 -11.78
CA THR A 4 -14.23 -2.50 -11.45
C THR A 4 -13.48 -3.76 -11.89
N ASP A 5 -13.03 -3.75 -13.14
CA ASP A 5 -12.13 -4.74 -13.68
C ASP A 5 -10.84 -4.55 -12.89
N HIS A 6 -10.65 -5.35 -11.84
CA HIS A 6 -9.35 -5.47 -11.17
C HIS A 6 -8.39 -6.11 -12.17
N ALA A 7 -7.97 -5.32 -13.15
CA ALA A 7 -6.84 -5.64 -13.98
C ALA A 7 -5.66 -5.97 -13.04
N PRO A 8 -4.89 -7.03 -13.34
CA PRO A 8 -3.71 -7.34 -12.54
C PRO A 8 -2.79 -6.12 -12.52
N LEU A 9 -2.28 -5.78 -11.33
CA LEU A 9 -1.30 -4.71 -11.17
C LEU A 9 -0.11 -4.98 -12.08
N ARG A 10 0.37 -3.96 -12.78
CA ARG A 10 1.50 -4.09 -13.71
C ARG A 10 2.71 -3.38 -13.14
N ILE A 11 3.87 -3.98 -13.35
CA ILE A 11 5.15 -3.44 -12.88
C ILE A 11 5.48 -2.10 -13.55
N GLU A 12 4.93 -1.88 -14.76
CA GLU A 12 5.08 -0.68 -15.57
C GLU A 12 4.42 0.55 -14.93
N ASP A 13 3.34 0.31 -14.17
CA ASP A 13 2.59 1.35 -13.45
C ASP A 13 3.22 1.66 -12.08
N ALA A 14 4.26 0.92 -11.68
CA ALA A 14 4.89 1.08 -10.39
C ALA A 14 5.66 2.40 -10.30
N VAL A 15 5.41 3.16 -9.23
CA VAL A 15 6.07 4.45 -9.00
C VAL A 15 7.52 4.32 -8.56
N ASN A 16 7.98 3.10 -8.31
CA ASN A 16 9.33 2.80 -7.84
C ASN A 16 9.95 1.64 -8.63
N GLU A 17 11.24 1.76 -8.96
CA GLU A 17 11.99 0.70 -9.65
C GLU A 17 12.73 -0.23 -8.67
N LEU A 18 13.03 0.29 -7.48
CA LEU A 18 13.76 -0.42 -6.42
C LEU A 18 12.91 -0.60 -5.17
N CYS A 19 13.10 -1.72 -4.51
CA CYS A 19 12.45 -2.07 -3.25
C CYS A 19 12.97 -1.16 -2.13
N PRO A 20 12.09 -0.46 -1.39
CA PRO A 20 12.51 0.49 -0.35
C PRO A 20 13.19 -0.19 0.86
N TRP A 21 12.99 -1.51 1.05
CA TRP A 21 13.59 -2.25 2.16
C TRP A 21 15.02 -2.70 1.92
N SER A 22 15.37 -3.01 0.67
CA SER A 22 16.63 -3.69 0.34
C SER A 22 17.41 -3.05 -0.80
N GLY A 23 16.81 -2.12 -1.55
CA GLY A 23 17.41 -1.52 -2.75
C GLY A 23 17.50 -2.44 -3.97
N LYS A 24 16.96 -3.66 -3.88
CA LYS A 24 16.88 -4.61 -5.01
C LYS A 24 15.77 -4.21 -5.99
N PRO A 25 15.87 -4.59 -7.28
CA PRO A 25 14.78 -4.38 -8.24
C PRO A 25 13.44 -4.93 -7.76
N ILE A 26 12.35 -4.28 -8.15
CA ILE A 26 10.99 -4.77 -7.87
C ILE A 26 10.62 -5.96 -8.77
N SER A 27 9.64 -6.76 -8.33
CA SER A 27 9.10 -7.91 -9.03
C SER A 27 7.61 -7.73 -9.34
N ALA A 28 7.17 -8.17 -10.52
CA ALA A 28 5.78 -8.07 -10.95
C ALA A 28 4.80 -8.94 -10.11
N ASP A 29 5.31 -9.95 -9.41
CA ASP A 29 4.52 -10.77 -8.47
C ASP A 29 4.33 -10.07 -7.10
N SER A 30 5.11 -9.03 -6.84
CA SER A 30 5.25 -8.38 -5.54
C SER A 30 4.79 -6.92 -5.59
N LEU A 31 3.63 -6.68 -6.21
CA LEU A 31 3.02 -5.36 -6.38
C LEU A 31 1.84 -5.17 -5.42
N THR A 32 1.60 -3.93 -4.99
CA THR A 32 0.40 -3.53 -4.24
C THR A 32 -0.06 -2.13 -4.67
N LEU A 33 -1.29 -1.76 -4.33
CA LEU A 33 -1.82 -0.44 -4.57
C LEU A 33 -1.73 0.38 -3.29
N TYR A 34 -1.06 1.53 -3.36
CA TYR A 34 -0.95 2.46 -2.25
C TYR A 34 -1.36 3.86 -2.69
N ASN A 35 -2.40 4.42 -2.05
CA ASN A 35 -2.91 5.76 -2.34
C ASN A 35 -3.23 5.99 -3.84
N GLY A 36 -3.77 4.96 -4.51
CA GLY A 36 -4.08 5.00 -5.95
C GLY A 36 -2.90 4.81 -6.89
N ALA A 37 -1.69 4.62 -6.38
CA ALA A 37 -0.49 4.34 -7.15
C ALA A 37 -0.04 2.89 -6.97
N VAL A 38 0.56 2.30 -8.01
CA VAL A 38 1.16 0.96 -7.90
C VAL A 38 2.53 1.10 -7.24
N VAL A 39 2.82 0.27 -6.25
CA VAL A 39 4.11 0.20 -5.55
C VAL A 39 4.62 -1.22 -5.64
N GLY A 40 5.88 -1.39 -6.02
CA GLY A 40 6.52 -2.69 -6.16
C GLY A 40 7.52 -3.00 -5.06
N PHE A 41 7.72 -4.31 -4.82
CA PHE A 41 8.69 -4.86 -3.88
C PHE A 41 9.53 -5.94 -4.53
N CYS A 42 10.68 -6.28 -3.94
CA CYS A 42 11.55 -7.31 -4.49
C CYS A 42 11.02 -8.74 -4.27
N ASN A 43 10.10 -8.93 -3.32
CA ASN A 43 9.46 -10.21 -3.02
C ASN A 43 8.12 -9.99 -2.26
N PRO A 44 7.25 -11.02 -2.18
CA PRO A 44 5.95 -10.90 -1.51
C PRO A 44 6.09 -10.60 -0.01
N ASP A 45 7.11 -11.13 0.67
CA ASP A 45 7.35 -10.86 2.09
C ASP A 45 7.55 -9.36 2.39
N CYS A 46 8.27 -8.65 1.51
CA CYS A 46 8.46 -7.20 1.62
C CYS A 46 7.17 -6.42 1.38
N ARG A 47 6.34 -6.87 0.42
CA ARG A 47 5.01 -6.31 0.16
C ARG A 47 4.12 -6.50 1.38
N ASP A 48 4.01 -7.72 1.89
CA ASP A 48 3.12 -8.05 3.01
C ASP A 48 3.55 -7.32 4.29
N LYS A 49 4.87 -7.13 4.49
CA LYS A 49 5.39 -6.30 5.59
C LYS A 49 4.92 -4.86 5.48
N PHE A 50 4.93 -4.29 4.28
CA PHE A 50 4.42 -2.95 4.02
C PHE A 50 2.91 -2.87 4.27
N GLU A 51 2.13 -3.82 3.78
CA GLU A 51 0.67 -3.86 3.99
C GLU A 51 0.30 -3.96 5.47
N ARG A 52 1.02 -4.78 6.25
CA ARG A 52 0.84 -4.84 7.71
C ARG A 52 1.13 -3.49 8.39
N ALA A 53 2.18 -2.80 7.96
CA ALA A 53 2.51 -1.48 8.49
C ALA A 53 1.42 -0.46 8.14
N LEU A 54 0.90 -0.47 6.92
CA LEU A 54 -0.21 0.39 6.51
C LEU A 54 -1.46 0.16 7.36
N ASN A 55 -1.86 -1.10 7.56
CA ASN A 55 -3.02 -1.43 8.39
C ASN A 55 -2.87 -0.92 9.82
N HIS A 56 -1.67 -1.05 10.40
CA HIS A 56 -1.38 -0.55 11.74
C HIS A 56 -1.49 0.98 11.81
N PHE A 57 -0.89 1.70 10.87
CA PHE A 57 -0.94 3.16 10.85
C PHE A 57 -2.33 3.69 10.54
N GLU A 58 -3.06 3.07 9.61
CA GLU A 58 -4.42 3.46 9.30
C GLU A 58 -5.33 3.26 10.52
N GLY A 59 -5.24 2.13 11.21
CA GLY A 59 -5.97 1.89 12.46
C GLY A 59 -5.67 2.96 13.52
N ALA A 60 -4.40 3.31 13.71
CA ALA A 60 -3.99 4.36 14.65
C ALA A 60 -4.53 5.76 14.23
N LEU A 61 -4.50 6.09 12.94
CA LEU A 61 -5.03 7.35 12.43
C LEU A 61 -6.56 7.42 12.55
N GLN A 62 -7.28 6.33 12.29
CA GLN A 62 -8.73 6.26 12.48
C GLN A 62 -9.09 6.45 13.96
N ALA A 63 -8.39 5.78 14.88
CA ALA A 63 -8.59 5.97 16.32
C ALA A 63 -8.35 7.42 16.75
N ARG A 64 -7.28 8.06 16.26
CA ARG A 64 -6.99 9.48 16.53
C ARG A 64 -8.10 10.40 16.00
N ARG A 65 -8.57 10.17 14.77
CA ARG A 65 -9.66 10.96 14.16
C ARG A 65 -10.95 10.84 14.96
N ALA A 66 -11.31 9.63 15.38
CA ALA A 66 -12.48 9.40 16.23
C ALA A 66 -12.35 10.12 17.58
N ALA A 67 -11.19 10.05 18.22
CA ALA A 67 -10.93 10.76 19.47
C ALA A 67 -10.98 12.29 19.32
N SER A 68 -10.48 12.82 18.19
CA SER A 68 -10.50 14.27 17.93
C SER A 68 -11.89 14.80 17.54
N ALA A 69 -12.73 13.95 16.94
CA ALA A 69 -14.11 14.30 16.57
C ALA A 69 -15.04 14.40 17.80
N GLY A 70 -14.74 13.71 18.90
CA GLY A 70 -15.51 13.73 20.15
C GLY A 70 -15.15 14.83 21.15
N VAL A 71 -14.31 15.81 20.79
CA VAL A 71 -13.86 16.90 21.70
C VAL A 71 -14.47 18.26 21.30
N ASN A 72 -15.66 18.25 20.69
CA ASN A 72 -16.47 19.47 20.50
C ASN A 72 -17.86 19.29 21.14
N GLU A 73 -17.89 19.01 22.44
CA GLU A 73 -19.07 19.19 23.31
C GLU A 73 -18.66 19.93 24.59
#